data_AF-Q4CT03-F1
#
_entry.id   AF-Q4CT03-F1
#
_cell.length_a   1.000
_cell.length_b   1.000
_cell.length_c   1.000
_cell.angle_alpha   90.00
_cell.angle_beta   90.00
_cell.angle_gamma   90.00
#
_symmetry.space_group_name_H-M   'P 1'
#
loop_
_entity.id
_entity.type
_entity.pdbx_description
1 polymer ?
#
loop_
_entity_poly.entity_id
_entity_poly.type
_entity_poly.pdbx_seq_one_letter_code
_entity_poly.pdbx_strand_id
1 'polypeptide(L)'
;MTRLDVDGLCALHIGRELVNCMDVSSKYLLWCVEGSRAATLHMWESRREQPSAEPLVELGFTPTLISSFEEKVVVVGDRVVALFTIEWPPFCPIDVLGDGDGDEEEGGKPMVTEEFTCSNIPADVTHISWAPDGATAALSSPEQLVLLDCRVGYSNA
;
A
#
# COMPACT_ATOMS: atom_id res chain seq x y z
N MET A 1 -22.32 -6.90 -3.98
CA MET A 1 -23.19 -6.94 -2.77
C MET A 1 -22.47 -7.73 -1.67
N THR A 2 -21.45 -7.12 -1.08
CA THR A 2 -20.92 -7.51 0.23
C THR A 2 -21.89 -6.96 1.26
N ARG A 3 -22.86 -7.80 1.63
CA ARG A 3 -23.81 -7.49 2.69
C ARG A 3 -22.98 -7.34 3.97
N LEU A 4 -22.89 -6.13 4.53
CA LEU A 4 -22.38 -5.94 5.88
C LEU A 4 -23.15 -6.90 6.79
N ASP A 5 -22.47 -7.94 7.27
CA ASP A 5 -23.04 -8.84 8.26
C ASP A 5 -23.26 -8.05 9.55
N VAL A 6 -24.18 -8.51 10.38
CA VAL A 6 -24.58 -7.86 11.65
C VAL A 6 -23.38 -7.62 12.59
N ASP A 7 -22.26 -8.29 12.32
CA ASP A 7 -21.02 -8.26 13.09
C ASP A 7 -19.94 -7.30 12.55
N GLY A 8 -20.22 -6.51 11.50
CA GLY A 8 -19.28 -5.54 10.95
C GLY A 8 -18.05 -6.16 10.25
N LEU A 9 -18.11 -7.46 9.93
CA LEU A 9 -17.05 -8.17 9.23
C LEU A 9 -17.20 -7.98 7.71
N CYS A 10 -16.14 -7.52 7.05
CA CYS A 10 -16.01 -7.54 5.60
C CYS A 10 -14.82 -8.43 5.23
N ALA A 11 -14.99 -9.29 4.22
CA ALA A 11 -13.95 -10.22 3.78
C ALA A 11 -13.80 -10.20 2.25
N LEU A 12 -12.56 -10.33 1.79
CA LEU A 12 -12.20 -10.50 0.38
C LEU A 12 -11.76 -11.95 0.15
N HIS A 13 -12.32 -12.59 -0.88
CA HIS A 13 -11.90 -13.93 -1.29
C HIS A 13 -10.70 -13.85 -2.25
N ILE A 14 -9.52 -14.17 -1.75
CA ILE A 14 -8.27 -14.21 -2.52
C ILE A 14 -8.12 -15.64 -3.05
N GLY A 15 -8.32 -15.84 -4.37
CA GLY A 15 -8.57 -17.14 -5.00
C GLY A 15 -7.53 -18.24 -4.70
N ARG A 16 -6.53 -18.39 -5.57
CA ARG A 16 -5.44 -19.39 -5.40
C ARG A 16 -4.08 -18.76 -5.12
N GLU A 17 -4.07 -17.45 -4.98
CA GLU A 17 -2.84 -16.70 -4.79
C GLU A 17 -2.47 -16.66 -3.31
N LEU A 18 -1.18 -16.53 -3.02
CA LEU A 18 -0.69 -16.47 -1.65
C LEU A 18 -0.57 -15.00 -1.24
N VAL A 19 -1.16 -14.63 -0.11
CA VAL A 19 -0.86 -13.35 0.53
C VAL A 19 0.42 -13.50 1.34
N ASN A 20 1.48 -12.81 0.95
CA ASN A 20 2.79 -12.94 1.58
C ASN A 20 2.88 -12.09 2.86
N CYS A 21 2.36 -10.87 2.81
CA CYS A 21 2.36 -9.92 3.92
C CYS A 21 1.21 -8.92 3.76
N MET A 22 0.80 -8.33 4.88
CA MET A 22 -0.30 -7.37 4.93
C MET A 22 -0.07 -6.34 6.03
N ASP A 23 -0.64 -5.15 5.86
CA ASP A 23 -0.67 -4.10 6.87
C ASP A 23 -1.98 -3.31 6.78
N VAL A 24 -2.39 -2.66 7.85
CA VAL A 24 -3.64 -1.90 7.93
C VAL A 24 -3.40 -0.51 8.50
N SER A 25 -3.92 0.50 7.81
CA SER A 25 -3.97 1.88 8.27
C SER A 25 -5.38 2.27 8.69
N SER A 26 -5.57 3.51 9.14
CA SER A 26 -6.91 4.04 9.43
C SER A 26 -7.80 4.18 8.19
N LYS A 27 -7.20 4.16 6.99
CA LYS A 27 -7.90 4.40 5.72
C LYS A 27 -7.92 3.16 4.82
N TYR A 28 -6.90 2.30 4.87
CA TYR A 28 -6.73 1.22 3.89
C TYR A 28 -6.23 -0.07 4.54
N LEU A 29 -6.63 -1.19 3.95
CA LEU A 29 -5.93 -2.46 4.07
C LEU A 29 -4.99 -2.59 2.87
N LEU A 30 -3.73 -2.93 3.13
CA LEU A 30 -2.72 -3.20 2.12
C LEU A 30 -2.27 -4.66 2.24
N TRP A 31 -2.09 -5.32 1.10
CA TRP A 31 -1.54 -6.67 1.09
C TRP A 31 -0.74 -6.93 -0.18
N CYS A 32 0.26 -7.79 -0.04
CA CYS A 32 1.06 -8.23 -1.16
C CYS A 32 0.69 -9.66 -1.53
N VAL A 33 0.55 -9.91 -2.83
CA VAL A 33 0.19 -11.21 -3.37
C VAL A 33 1.31 -11.72 -4.26
N GLU A 34 1.73 -12.96 -4.02
CA GLU A 34 2.58 -13.71 -4.93
C GLU A 34 1.75 -14.76 -5.68
N GLY A 35 1.75 -14.64 -7.01
CA GLY A 35 1.06 -15.54 -7.91
C GLY A 35 2.02 -16.18 -8.91
N SER A 36 1.47 -16.65 -10.03
CA SER A 36 2.29 -17.16 -11.15
C SER A 36 3.07 -16.07 -11.90
N ARG A 37 2.78 -14.80 -11.62
CA ARG A 37 3.38 -13.61 -12.25
C ARG A 37 4.24 -12.86 -11.24
N ALA A 38 4.67 -11.64 -11.59
CA ALA A 38 5.27 -10.72 -10.64
C ALA A 38 4.39 -10.56 -9.39
N ALA A 39 5.02 -10.38 -8.23
CA ALA A 39 4.28 -10.08 -7.01
C ALA A 39 3.57 -8.73 -7.17
N THR A 40 2.45 -8.54 -6.49
CA THR A 40 1.63 -7.33 -6.64
C THR A 40 1.25 -6.76 -5.29
N LEU A 41 1.24 -5.44 -5.18
CA LEU A 41 0.66 -4.72 -4.04
C LEU A 41 -0.79 -4.38 -4.34
N HIS A 42 -1.68 -4.63 -3.40
CA HIS A 42 -3.11 -4.38 -3.50
C HIS A 42 -3.58 -3.50 -2.34
N MET A 43 -4.75 -2.88 -2.52
CA MET A 43 -5.35 -2.02 -1.53
C MET A 43 -6.86 -2.13 -1.51
N TRP A 44 -7.42 -2.03 -0.31
CA TRP A 44 -8.84 -1.88 -0.07
C TRP A 44 -9.07 -0.71 0.87
N GLU A 45 -9.79 0.29 0.39
CA GLU A 45 -10.26 1.40 1.20
C GLU A 45 -11.31 0.95 2.20
N SER A 46 -11.09 1.23 3.49
CA SER A 46 -11.95 0.78 4.59
C SER A 46 -13.38 1.30 4.50
N ARG A 47 -13.60 2.40 3.77
CA ARG A 47 -14.92 3.01 3.54
C ARG A 47 -15.65 2.45 2.33
N ARG A 48 -14.95 1.77 1.41
CA ARG A 48 -15.58 1.18 0.23
C ARG A 48 -16.17 -0.18 0.60
N GLU A 49 -17.43 -0.40 0.23
CA GLU A 49 -18.10 -1.68 0.46
C GLU A 49 -17.42 -2.84 -0.27
N GLN A 50 -16.79 -2.57 -1.43
CA GLN A 50 -16.15 -3.57 -2.25
C GLN A 50 -14.64 -3.33 -2.37
N PRO A 51 -13.80 -4.33 -2.04
CA PRO A 51 -12.38 -4.29 -2.31
C PRO A 51 -12.10 -4.19 -3.81
N SER A 52 -11.07 -3.43 -4.17
CA SER A 52 -10.51 -3.52 -5.52
C SER A 52 -9.77 -4.85 -5.67
N ALA A 53 -10.02 -5.56 -6.77
CA ALA A 53 -9.24 -6.74 -7.16
C ALA A 53 -8.05 -6.36 -8.08
N GLU A 54 -7.98 -5.11 -8.52
CA GLU A 54 -6.88 -4.63 -9.36
C GLU A 54 -5.66 -4.30 -8.50
N PRO A 55 -4.46 -4.76 -8.89
CA PRO A 55 -3.23 -4.41 -8.20
C PRO A 55 -2.96 -2.91 -8.33
N LEU A 56 -2.46 -2.31 -7.25
CA LEU A 56 -1.95 -0.94 -7.25
C LEU A 56 -0.65 -0.82 -8.06
N VAL A 57 0.26 -1.78 -7.87
CA VAL A 57 1.57 -1.81 -8.53
C VAL A 57 2.11 -3.24 -8.61
N GLU A 58 2.81 -3.56 -9.69
CA GLU A 58 3.60 -4.79 -9.83
C GLU A 58 4.96 -4.60 -9.15
N LEU A 59 5.28 -5.45 -8.19
CA LEU A 59 6.55 -5.47 -7.47
C LEU A 59 7.58 -6.27 -8.28
N GLY A 60 8.77 -5.69 -8.46
CA GLY A 60 9.89 -6.35 -9.13
C GLY A 60 10.60 -7.42 -8.29
N PHE A 61 10.07 -7.79 -7.12
CA PHE A 61 10.66 -8.72 -6.17
C PHE A 61 9.59 -9.42 -5.32
N THR A 62 9.92 -10.56 -4.72
CA THR A 62 9.01 -11.25 -3.79
C THR A 62 9.00 -10.54 -2.43
N PRO A 63 7.85 -10.00 -2.00
CA PRO A 63 7.73 -9.30 -0.74
C PRO A 63 7.64 -10.27 0.44
N THR A 64 8.25 -9.88 1.56
CA THR A 64 8.28 -10.62 2.82
C THR A 64 7.68 -9.80 3.97
N LEU A 65 7.77 -8.47 3.93
CA LEU A 65 7.16 -7.57 4.92
C LEU A 65 6.61 -6.32 4.23
N ILE A 66 5.62 -5.72 4.89
CA ILE A 66 5.03 -4.45 4.50
C ILE A 66 4.73 -3.65 5.76
N SER A 67 4.88 -2.33 5.69
CA SER A 67 4.45 -1.42 6.75
C SER A 67 4.09 -0.06 6.17
N SER A 68 3.02 0.54 6.68
CA SER A 68 2.47 1.80 6.23
C SER A 68 2.55 2.87 7.33
N PHE A 69 2.72 4.12 6.89
CA PHE A 69 2.63 5.30 7.73
C PHE A 69 2.00 6.42 6.90
N GLU A 70 0.78 6.82 7.26
CA GLU A 70 -0.03 7.77 6.49
C GLU A 70 -0.17 7.33 5.03
N GLU A 71 0.34 8.12 4.07
CA GLU A 71 0.34 7.81 2.63
C GLU A 71 1.57 6.99 2.18
N LYS A 72 2.55 6.76 3.07
CA LYS A 72 3.77 6.03 2.74
C LYS A 72 3.63 4.54 3.00
N VAL A 73 4.25 3.74 2.14
CA VAL A 73 4.27 2.28 2.24
C VAL A 73 5.68 1.78 1.99
N VAL A 74 6.26 1.11 2.97
CA VAL A 74 7.51 0.37 2.84
C VAL A 74 7.19 -1.09 2.58
N VAL A 75 7.76 -1.63 1.50
CA VAL A 75 7.69 -3.06 1.16
C VAL A 75 9.11 -3.61 1.14
N VAL A 76 9.33 -4.71 1.85
CA VAL A 76 10.64 -5.38 1.94
C VAL A 76 10.53 -6.77 1.32
N GLY A 77 11.56 -7.18 0.58
CA GLY A 77 11.80 -8.53 0.10
C GLY A 77 13.20 -9.02 0.51
N ASP A 78 13.73 -10.02 -0.19
CA ASP A 78 15.10 -10.49 0.06
C ASP A 78 16.12 -9.45 -0.40
N ARG A 79 16.82 -8.83 0.56
CA ARG A 79 17.86 -7.79 0.34
C ARG A 79 17.39 -6.55 -0.42
N VAL A 80 16.08 -6.37 -0.56
CA VAL A 80 15.48 -5.25 -1.29
C VAL A 80 14.40 -4.57 -0.47
N VAL A 81 14.38 -3.25 -0.48
CA VAL A 81 13.31 -2.42 0.09
C VAL A 81 12.84 -1.41 -0.94
N ALA A 82 11.53 -1.20 -1.01
CA ALA A 82 10.92 -0.15 -1.81
C ALA A 82 10.05 0.74 -0.91
N LEU A 83 10.05 2.04 -1.22
CA LEU A 83 9.16 3.03 -0.62
C LEU A 83 8.21 3.54 -1.68
N PHE A 84 6.92 3.52 -1.37
CA PHE A 84 5.87 4.07 -2.20
C PHE A 84 5.11 5.17 -1.47
N THR A 85 4.55 6.10 -2.23
CA THR A 85 3.56 7.07 -1.76
C THR A 85 2.23 6.81 -2.48
N ILE A 86 1.13 6.78 -1.73
CA ILE A 86 -0.24 6.62 -2.26
C ILE A 86 -0.98 7.95 -2.11
N GLU A 87 -1.20 8.62 -3.24
CA GLU A 87 -1.92 9.90 -3.30
C GLU A 87 -3.30 9.72 -3.92
N TRP A 88 -4.29 10.41 -3.37
CA TRP A 88 -5.62 10.47 -3.97
C TRP A 88 -5.73 11.70 -4.86
N PRO A 89 -6.30 11.58 -6.07
CA PRO A 89 -6.60 12.77 -6.84
C PRO A 89 -7.49 13.68 -5.99
N PRO A 90 -7.22 14.99 -5.97
CA PRO A 90 -8.05 15.92 -5.22
C PRO A 90 -9.49 15.79 -5.74
N PHE A 91 -10.43 15.58 -4.82
CA PHE A 91 -11.86 15.66 -5.15
C PHE A 91 -12.10 17.00 -5.84
N CYS A 92 -12.47 16.97 -7.12
CA CYS A 92 -12.92 18.16 -7.85
C CYS A 92 -14.42 18.31 -7.58
N PRO A 93 -14.89 19.32 -6.83
CA PRO A 93 -16.32 19.47 -6.53
C PRO A 93 -17.14 20.00 -7.73
N ILE A 94 -16.60 19.97 -8.95
CA ILE A 94 -17.12 20.76 -10.09
C ILE A 94 -18.13 19.98 -10.96
N ASP A 95 -18.26 18.66 -10.82
CA ASP A 95 -19.28 17.91 -11.59
C ASP A 95 -20.70 17.96 -10.99
N VAL A 96 -20.90 18.68 -9.87
CA VAL A 96 -22.22 18.81 -9.20
C VAL A 96 -23.11 19.92 -9.80
N LEU A 97 -22.76 20.48 -10.96
CA LEU A 97 -23.60 21.45 -11.70
C LEU A 97 -23.98 20.98 -13.11
N GLY A 98 -23.83 19.69 -13.41
CA GLY A 98 -24.37 19.06 -14.62
C GLY A 98 -25.73 18.43 -14.34
N ASP A 99 -26.80 19.10 -14.76
CA ASP A 99 -28.16 18.53 -14.84
C ASP A 99 -28.16 17.47 -15.97
N GLY A 100 -27.87 16.21 -15.63
CA GLY A 100 -27.87 15.11 -16.60
C GLY A 100 -27.38 13.80 -15.99
N ASP A 101 -28.27 12.79 -15.98
CA ASP A 101 -28.02 11.39 -15.69
C ASP A 101 -26.58 10.95 -16.05
N GLY A 102 -25.75 10.63 -15.04
CA GLY A 102 -24.36 10.26 -15.29
C GLY A 102 -23.66 9.73 -14.05
N ASP A 103 -23.59 8.40 -13.97
CA ASP A 103 -22.67 7.54 -13.21
C ASP A 103 -22.26 7.98 -11.80
N GLU A 104 -22.89 7.32 -10.82
CA GLU A 104 -22.49 7.32 -9.41
C GLU A 104 -21.00 6.94 -9.26
N GLU A 105 -20.22 7.94 -8.82
CA GLU A 105 -18.93 7.83 -8.11
C GLU A 105 -17.81 7.02 -8.79
N GLU A 106 -17.24 7.56 -9.88
CA GLU A 106 -15.83 7.30 -10.20
C GLU A 106 -14.93 8.09 -9.21
N GLY A 107 -14.99 7.72 -7.93
CA GLY A 107 -14.00 8.15 -6.94
C GLY A 107 -12.62 7.72 -7.44
N GLY A 108 -11.84 8.68 -7.91
CA GLY A 108 -10.63 8.44 -8.72
C GLY A 108 -9.70 7.40 -8.12
N LYS A 109 -9.07 6.58 -8.98
CA LYS A 109 -8.09 5.59 -8.55
C LYS A 109 -6.92 6.30 -7.84
N PRO A 110 -6.41 5.76 -6.73
CA PRO A 110 -5.22 6.32 -6.11
C PRO A 110 -4.05 6.26 -7.08
N MET A 111 -3.24 7.31 -7.08
CA MET A 111 -1.96 7.32 -7.76
C MET A 111 -0.90 6.77 -6.81
N VAL A 112 -0.15 5.76 -7.28
CA VAL A 112 0.96 5.20 -6.53
C VAL A 112 2.26 5.60 -7.20
N THR A 113 3.14 6.23 -6.43
CA THR A 113 4.47 6.64 -6.87
C THR A 113 5.52 5.78 -6.17
N GLU A 114 6.40 5.14 -6.94
CA GLU A 114 7.61 4.54 -6.38
C GLU A 114 8.66 5.63 -6.15
N GLU A 115 9.00 5.85 -4.89
CA GLU A 115 9.94 6.90 -4.50
C GLU A 115 11.39 6.43 -4.63
N PHE A 116 11.63 5.19 -4.21
CA PHE A 116 12.87 4.48 -4.50
C PHE A 116 12.70 2.98 -4.29
N THR A 117 13.59 2.23 -4.93
CA THR A 117 13.90 0.82 -4.62
C THR A 117 15.41 0.69 -4.37
N CYS A 118 15.79 0.04 -3.28
CA CYS A 118 17.18 -0.17 -2.88
C CYS A 118 17.46 -1.66 -2.63
N SER A 119 18.45 -2.23 -3.33
CA SER A 119 18.83 -3.65 -3.24
C SER A 119 20.05 -3.91 -2.33
N ASN A 120 20.28 -3.05 -1.34
CA ASN A 120 21.45 -3.10 -0.45
C ASN A 120 21.07 -3.18 1.03
N ILE A 121 19.87 -3.66 1.35
CA ILE A 121 19.50 -3.94 2.74
C ILE A 121 19.97 -5.35 3.15
N PRO A 122 20.09 -5.64 4.45
CA PRO A 122 20.44 -6.98 4.93
C PRO A 122 19.42 -8.02 4.47
N ALA A 123 19.86 -9.27 4.35
CA ALA A 123 18.94 -10.39 4.18
C ALA A 123 18.10 -10.59 5.45
N ASP A 124 16.99 -11.33 5.32
CA ASP A 124 16.17 -11.78 6.45
C ASP A 124 15.68 -10.64 7.36
N VAL A 125 15.26 -9.52 6.78
CA VAL A 125 14.58 -8.48 7.57
C VAL A 125 13.31 -9.07 8.16
N THR A 126 13.11 -8.87 9.46
CA THR A 126 12.03 -9.44 10.27
C THR A 126 11.07 -8.40 10.82
N HIS A 127 11.50 -7.14 10.95
CA HIS A 127 10.68 -6.07 11.51
C HIS A 127 10.91 -4.74 10.79
N ILE A 128 9.84 -3.94 10.73
CA ILE A 128 9.85 -2.54 10.29
C ILE A 128 9.23 -1.71 11.42
N SER A 129 9.82 -0.56 11.75
CA SER A 129 9.26 0.37 12.72
C SER A 129 9.44 1.80 12.26
N TRP A 130 8.38 2.59 12.27
CA TRP A 130 8.40 3.98 11.82
C TRP A 130 8.76 4.94 12.96
N ALA A 131 9.49 6.00 12.63
CA ALA A 131 9.52 7.20 13.45
C ALA A 131 8.13 7.86 13.48
N PRO A 132 7.71 8.52 14.59
CA PRO A 132 6.39 9.13 14.69
C PRO A 132 6.10 10.27 13.70
N ASP A 133 7.13 10.79 13.03
CA ASP A 133 7.02 11.83 12.00
C ASP A 133 7.00 11.25 10.57
N GLY A 134 7.11 9.92 10.41
CA GLY A 134 7.18 9.24 9.12
C GLY A 134 8.41 9.60 8.28
N ALA A 135 9.40 10.30 8.84
CA ALA A 135 10.59 10.72 8.11
C ALA A 135 11.65 9.61 8.05
N THR A 136 11.54 8.60 8.91
CA THR A 136 12.48 7.49 8.97
C THR A 136 11.77 6.21 9.35
N ALA A 137 12.22 5.09 8.79
CA ALA A 137 11.84 3.75 9.22
C ALA A 137 13.09 2.97 9.62
N ALA A 138 12.99 2.12 10.64
CA ALA A 138 14.02 1.19 11.04
C ALA A 138 13.69 -0.21 10.52
N LEU A 139 14.67 -0.88 9.91
CA LEU A 139 14.60 -2.28 9.50
C LEU A 139 15.48 -3.11 10.43
N SER A 140 14.98 -4.27 10.85
CA SER A 140 15.74 -5.19 11.70
C SER A 140 15.96 -6.53 11.01
N SER A 141 17.21 -6.97 10.93
CA SER A 141 17.60 -8.33 10.54
C SER A 141 18.36 -9.02 11.68
N PRO A 142 18.65 -10.33 11.61
CA PRO A 142 19.45 -11.02 12.62
C PRO A 142 20.82 -10.39 12.90
N GLU A 143 21.43 -9.75 11.88
CA GLU A 143 22.81 -9.26 11.95
C GLU A 143 22.91 -7.74 12.06
N GLN A 144 21.88 -6.98 11.63
CA GLN A 144 21.99 -5.54 11.43
C GLN A 144 20.67 -4.80 11.70
N LEU A 145 20.78 -3.56 12.16
CA LEU A 145 19.71 -2.57 12.16
C LEU A 145 20.03 -1.52 11.10
N VAL A 146 19.04 -1.15 10.29
CA VAL A 146 19.19 -0.14 9.23
C VAL A 146 18.16 0.95 9.41
N LEU A 147 18.60 2.21 9.29
CA LEU A 147 17.69 3.36 9.19
C LEU A 147 17.48 3.70 7.72
N LEU A 148 16.21 3.80 7.34
CA LEU A 148 15.75 4.17 6.02
C LEU A 148 15.23 5.60 6.05
N ASP A 149 15.86 6.49 5.27
CA ASP A 149 15.36 7.85 5.08
C ASP A 149 14.10 7.81 4.22
N CYS A 150 12.98 8.22 4.80
CA CYS A 150 11.66 8.19 4.16
C CYS A 150 11.14 9.61 3.88
N ARG A 151 12.04 10.61 3.87
CA ARG A 151 11.71 11.97 3.47
C ARG A 151 11.60 12.03 1.95
N VAL A 152 10.37 11.82 1.53
CA VAL A 152 9.92 12.00 0.15
C VAL A 152 9.49 13.45 -0.02
N GLY A 153 9.86 14.09 -1.13
CA GLY A 153 9.32 15.41 -1.49
C GLY A 153 9.89 16.64 -0.76
N TYR A 154 10.94 16.52 0.05
CA TYR A 154 11.63 17.68 0.68
C TYR A 154 12.85 18.20 -0.11
N SER A 155 12.96 17.86 -1.39
CA SER A 155 13.98 18.38 -2.31
C SER A 155 13.36 19.39 -3.29
N ASN A 156 13.67 20.67 -3.07
CA ASN A 156 13.34 21.89 -3.85
C ASN A 156 12.06 22.66 -3.49
N ALA A 157 12.12 23.37 -2.35
CA ALA A 157 11.67 24.77 -2.25
C ALA A 157 12.69 25.56 -1.42
#